data_AF-A0A8X8ICN7-F1
#
_entry.id   AF-A0A8X8ICN7-F1
#
_cell.length_a   1.000
_cell.length_b   1.000
_cell.length_c   1.000
_cell.angle_alpha   90.00
_cell.angle_beta   90.00
_cell.angle_gamma   90.00
#
_symmetry.space_group_name_H-M   'P 1'
#
loop_
_entity.id
_entity.type
_entity.pdbx_description
1 polymer ?
#
loop_
_entity_poly.entity_id
_entity_poly.type
_entity_poly.pdbx_seq_one_letter_code
_entity_poly.pdbx_strand_id
1 'polypeptide(L)'
;MRSLVSMMIIDYFVAFGVLLGGCLIGGLGAFLVGEPPMNWVQNHVDKLKIWALVAAIGGTFDTITAIEKGVFNEYYGEMVKHLLYIGSAFFGAHTASLLIRWMIGDIQ
;
A
#
# COMPACT_ATOMS: atom_id res chain seq x y z
N MET A 1 14.91 -2.75 -20.18
CA MET A 1 14.00 -3.81 -19.68
C MET A 1 14.17 -3.86 -18.17
N ARG A 2 13.36 -3.15 -17.38
CA ARG A 2 13.40 -3.33 -15.91
C ARG A 2 12.92 -4.74 -15.63
N SER A 3 13.66 -5.52 -14.84
CA SER A 3 13.22 -6.86 -14.47
C SER A 3 11.95 -6.77 -13.64
N LEU A 4 10.99 -7.67 -13.89
CA LEU A 4 9.74 -7.81 -13.10
C LEU A 4 10.01 -7.73 -11.60
N VAL A 5 11.05 -8.43 -11.15
CA VAL A 5 11.49 -8.46 -9.76
C VAL A 5 11.84 -7.07 -9.21
N SER A 6 12.49 -6.21 -10.01
CA SER A 6 12.86 -4.86 -9.55
C SER A 6 11.63 -3.99 -9.28
N MET A 7 10.58 -4.08 -10.11
CA MET A 7 9.33 -3.34 -9.89
C MET A 7 8.61 -3.87 -8.66
N MET A 8 8.46 -5.19 -8.53
CA MET A 8 7.82 -5.82 -7.38
C MET A 8 8.46 -5.38 -6.05
N ILE A 9 9.80 -5.34 -5.98
CA ILE A 9 10.52 -4.90 -4.79
C ILE A 9 10.25 -3.42 -4.50
N ILE A 10 10.33 -2.56 -5.53
CA ILE A 10 10.04 -1.13 -5.36
C ILE A 10 8.62 -0.92 -4.86
N ASP A 11 7.63 -1.54 -5.51
CA ASP A 11 6.22 -1.40 -5.15
C ASP A 11 5.93 -1.90 -3.73
N TYR A 12 6.60 -2.99 -3.31
CA TYR A 12 6.56 -3.50 -1.94
C TYR A 12 7.06 -2.46 -0.94
N PHE A 13 8.27 -1.92 -1.15
CA PHE A 13 8.88 -0.96 -0.22
C PHE A 13 8.17 0.39 -0.21
N VAL A 14 7.62 0.84 -1.35
CA VAL A 14 6.83 2.08 -1.43
C VAL A 14 5.53 1.92 -0.64
N ALA A 15 4.77 0.84 -0.87
CA ALA A 15 3.53 0.59 -0.12
C ALA A 15 3.80 0.43 1.39
N PHE A 16 4.86 -0.30 1.75
CA PHE A 16 5.29 -0.45 3.14
C PHE A 16 5.62 0.90 3.79
N GLY A 17 6.44 1.73 3.12
CA GLY A 17 6.87 3.02 3.64
C GLY A 17 5.73 4.02 3.77
N VAL A 18 4.82 4.08 2.79
CA VAL A 18 3.66 4.99 2.82
C VAL A 18 2.73 4.64 3.98
N LEU A 19 2.43 3.36 4.20
CA LEU A 19 1.57 2.96 5.30
C LEU A 19 2.23 3.22 6.66
N LEU A 20 3.51 2.84 6.80
CA LEU A 20 4.26 2.99 8.05
C LEU A 20 4.44 4.48 8.41
N GLY A 21 4.86 5.30 7.45
CA GLY A 21 5.00 6.74 7.64
C GLY A 21 3.66 7.44 7.91
N GLY A 22 2.60 7.06 7.18
CA GLY A 22 1.26 7.60 7.38
C GLY A 22 0.69 7.30 8.77
N CYS A 23 0.94 6.11 9.31
CA CYS A 23 0.49 5.76 10.66
C CYS A 23 1.35 6.41 11.74
N LEU A 24 2.67 6.51 11.57
CA LEU A 24 3.55 7.17 12.54
C LEU A 24 3.28 8.68 12.62
N ILE A 25 3.26 9.37 11.47
CA ILE A 25 3.02 10.81 11.41
C ILE A 25 1.55 11.13 11.72
N GLY A 26 0.61 10.31 11.24
CA GLY A 26 -0.81 10.47 11.56
C GLY A 26 -1.10 10.25 13.05
N GLY A 27 -0.45 9.28 13.69
CA GLY A 27 -0.52 9.07 15.13
C GLY A 27 0.04 10.25 15.93
N LEU A 28 1.17 10.82 15.50
CA LEU A 28 1.69 12.07 16.08
C LEU A 28 0.71 13.24 15.91
N GLY A 29 0.06 13.35 14.74
CA GLY A 29 -0.99 14.35 14.49
C GLY A 29 -2.18 14.19 15.43
N ALA A 30 -2.67 12.96 15.64
CA ALA A 30 -3.74 12.66 16.58
C ALA A 30 -3.37 13.05 18.02
N PHE A 31 -2.12 12.78 18.42
CA PHE A 31 -1.60 13.19 19.73
C PHE A 31 -1.63 14.71 19.92
N LEU A 32 -1.25 15.49 18.88
CA LEU A 32 -1.29 16.96 18.93
C LEU A 32 -2.72 17.52 19.02
N VAL A 33 -3.72 16.80 18.52
CA VAL A 33 -5.14 17.17 18.58
C VAL A 33 -5.80 16.72 19.90
N GLY A 34 -5.10 15.93 20.71
CA GLY A 34 -5.61 15.39 21.98
C GLY A 34 -6.47 14.13 21.82
N GLU A 35 -6.47 13.49 20.65
CA GLU A 35 -7.10 12.18 20.47
C GLU A 35 -6.12 11.04 20.82
N PRO A 36 -6.61 9.90 21.32
CA PRO A 36 -5.78 8.72 21.54
C PRO A 36 -5.19 8.23 20.21
N PRO A 37 -3.85 8.26 20.04
CA PRO A 37 -3.21 7.91 18.77
C PRO A 37 -3.52 6.46 18.35
N MET A 38 -3.72 5.59 19.33
CA MET A 38 -4.13 4.20 19.18
C MET A 38 -5.44 4.04 18.38
N ASN A 39 -6.50 4.72 18.83
CA ASN A 39 -7.82 4.65 18.19
C ASN A 39 -7.78 5.26 16.79
N TRP A 40 -7.02 6.35 16.62
CA TRP A 40 -6.89 6.97 15.31
C TRP A 40 -6.24 6.01 14.31
N VAL A 41 -5.10 5.41 14.68
CA VAL A 41 -4.38 4.48 13.80
C VAL A 41 -5.22 3.25 13.50
N GLN A 42 -5.90 2.64 14.47
CA GLN A 42 -6.78 1.49 14.24
C GLN A 42 -7.91 1.80 13.27
N ASN A 43 -8.55 2.96 13.41
CA ASN A 43 -9.67 3.37 12.55
C ASN A 43 -9.23 3.80 11.14
N HIS A 44 -7.95 4.14 10.95
CA HIS A 44 -7.44 4.69 9.69
C HIS A 44 -6.45 3.76 8.97
N VAL A 45 -5.92 2.72 9.61
CA VAL A 45 -4.95 1.78 9.01
C VAL A 45 -5.48 1.16 7.72
N ASP A 46 -6.74 0.73 7.70
CA ASP A 46 -7.29 0.05 6.52
C ASP A 46 -7.58 1.03 5.37
N LYS A 47 -7.90 2.28 5.69
CA LYS A 47 -8.01 3.35 4.68
C LYS A 47 -6.62 3.69 4.13
N LEU A 48 -5.62 3.80 4.99
CA LEU A 48 -4.24 4.10 4.61
C LEU A 48 -3.62 2.97 3.78
N LYS A 49 -4.02 1.70 3.97
CA LYS A 49 -3.60 0.59 3.10
C LYS A 49 -3.98 0.84 1.64
N ILE A 50 -5.19 1.32 1.38
CA ILE A 50 -5.67 1.62 0.02
C ILE A 50 -4.82 2.76 -0.57
N TRP A 51 -4.57 3.82 0.20
CA TRP A 51 -3.73 4.93 -0.23
C TRP A 51 -2.27 4.52 -0.47
N ALA A 52 -1.72 3.63 0.35
CA ALA A 52 -0.39 3.06 0.16
C ALA A 52 -0.30 2.24 -1.12
N LEU A 53 -1.35 1.47 -1.44
CA LEU A 53 -1.44 0.74 -2.69
C LEU A 53 -1.50 1.69 -3.91
N VAL A 54 -2.32 2.74 -3.84
CA VAL A 54 -2.42 3.76 -4.90
C VAL A 54 -1.08 4.48 -5.11
N ALA A 55 -0.36 4.79 -4.02
CA ALA A 55 0.95 5.44 -4.08
C ALA A 55 2.03 4.54 -4.70
N ALA A 56 2.05 3.24 -4.37
CA ALA A 56 2.98 2.27 -4.96
C ALA A 56 2.72 2.08 -6.45
N ILE A 57 1.46 2.06 -6.84
CA ILE A 57 1.03 1.89 -8.22
C ILE A 57 1.26 3.19 -9.04
N GLY A 58 1.35 4.36 -8.40
CA GLY A 58 1.70 5.63 -9.07
C GLY A 58 0.57 6.66 -9.22
N GLY A 59 -0.54 6.52 -8.48
CA GLY A 59 -1.57 7.56 -8.40
C GLY A 59 -2.65 7.49 -9.49
N THR A 60 -3.79 6.89 -9.14
CA THR A 60 -5.18 7.14 -9.59
C THR A 60 -5.57 7.17 -11.09
N PHE A 61 -4.70 7.31 -12.08
CA PHE A 61 -5.14 7.34 -13.50
C PHE A 61 -4.33 6.46 -14.46
N ASP A 62 -2.99 6.51 -14.45
CA ASP A 62 -2.19 5.80 -15.46
C ASP A 62 -2.30 4.27 -15.36
N THR A 63 -2.53 3.75 -14.16
CA THR A 63 -2.63 2.31 -13.91
C THR A 63 -4.00 1.72 -14.11
N ILE A 64 -5.07 2.49 -13.89
CA ILE A 64 -6.41 2.08 -14.30
C ILE A 64 -6.45 2.00 -15.84
N THR A 65 -5.88 2.98 -16.54
CA THR A 65 -5.80 2.97 -18.01
C THR A 65 -4.88 1.88 -18.56
N ALA A 66 -3.80 1.52 -17.85
CA ALA A 66 -2.96 0.38 -18.21
C ALA A 66 -3.69 -0.97 -18.03
N ILE A 67 -4.49 -1.12 -16.98
CA ILE A 67 -5.36 -2.29 -16.76
C ILE A 67 -6.43 -2.35 -17.87
N GLU A 68 -7.08 -1.23 -18.18
CA GLU A 68 -8.11 -1.15 -19.23
C GLU A 68 -7.56 -1.53 -20.62
N LYS A 69 -6.38 -1.01 -20.98
CA LYS A 69 -5.70 -1.36 -22.24
C LYS A 69 -5.18 -2.80 -22.27
N GLY A 70 -4.82 -3.37 -21.12
CA GLY A 70 -4.37 -4.76 -20.98
C GLY A 70 -5.51 -5.78 -21.00
N VAL A 71 -6.71 -5.41 -20.56
CA VAL A 71 -7.93 -6.25 -20.62
C VAL A 71 -8.54 -6.26 -22.02
N PHE A 72 -8.44 -5.15 -22.77
CA PHE A 72 -8.97 -5.05 -24.14
C PHE A 72 -8.06 -5.59 -25.24
N ASN A 73 -6.77 -5.79 -24.97
CA ASN A 73 -5.84 -6.43 -25.91
C ASN A 73 -5.63 -7.89 -25.51
N GLU A 74 -5.50 -8.79 -26.49
CA GLU A 74 -5.35 -10.26 -26.36
C GLU A 74 -4.02 -10.73 -25.68
N TYR A 75 -3.51 -9.97 -24.70
CA TYR A 75 -2.25 -10.21 -24.00
C TYR A 75 -2.49 -10.64 -22.54
N TYR A 76 -3.07 -11.83 -22.36
CA TYR A 76 -3.26 -12.46 -21.04
C TYR A 76 -1.98 -12.50 -20.18
N GLY A 77 -0.79 -12.58 -20.82
CA GLY A 77 0.49 -12.59 -20.12
C GLY A 77 0.92 -11.25 -19.49
N GLU A 78 0.46 -10.11 -20.01
CA GLU A 78 0.76 -8.78 -19.45
C GLU A 78 -0.12 -8.49 -18.23
N MET A 79 -1.36 -8.98 -18.24
CA MET A 79 -2.31 -8.83 -17.12
C MET A 79 -1.81 -9.52 -15.85
N VAL A 80 -1.22 -10.72 -15.98
CA VAL A 80 -0.64 -11.46 -14.84
C VAL A 80 0.50 -10.69 -14.20
N LYS A 81 1.35 -10.02 -14.99
CA LYS A 81 2.44 -9.19 -14.47
C LYS A 81 1.91 -8.02 -13.64
N HIS A 82 0.85 -7.37 -14.12
CA HIS A 82 0.19 -6.29 -13.38
C HIS A 82 -0.37 -6.77 -12.04
N LEU A 83 -0.99 -7.96 -12.03
CA LEU A 83 -1.51 -8.56 -10.81
C LEU A 83 -0.41 -8.92 -9.82
N LEU A 84 0.76 -9.37 -10.31
CA LEU A 84 1.94 -9.64 -9.47
C LEU A 84 2.51 -8.36 -8.84
N TYR A 85 2.51 -7.23 -9.54
CA TYR A 85 2.92 -5.94 -8.96
C TYR A 85 1.97 -5.48 -7.86
N ILE A 86 0.66 -5.52 -8.10
CA ILE A 86 -0.38 -5.19 -7.10
C ILE A 86 -0.27 -6.14 -5.90
N GLY A 87 -0.07 -7.44 -6.15
CA GLY A 87 0.14 -8.42 -5.10
C GLY A 87 1.36 -8.10 -4.24
N SER A 88 2.50 -7.75 -4.85
CA SER A 88 3.71 -7.34 -4.13
C SER A 88 3.48 -6.11 -3.25
N ALA A 89 2.85 -5.08 -3.81
CA ALA A 89 2.49 -3.87 -3.06
C ALA A 89 1.52 -4.16 -1.90
N PHE A 90 0.54 -5.04 -2.14
CA PHE A 90 -0.41 -5.47 -1.11
C PHE A 90 0.29 -6.21 0.03
N PHE A 91 1.22 -7.12 -0.27
CA PHE A 91 2.04 -7.77 0.76
C PHE A 91 2.85 -6.75 1.57
N GLY A 92 3.44 -5.74 0.91
CA GLY A 92 4.17 -4.66 1.59
C GLY A 92 3.31 -3.86 2.56
N ALA A 93 2.12 -3.43 2.11
CA ALA A 93 1.16 -2.75 2.97
C ALA A 93 0.64 -3.67 4.09
N HIS A 94 0.41 -4.95 3.82
CA HIS A 94 -0.04 -5.90 4.84
C HIS A 94 1.02 -6.09 5.94
N THR A 95 2.29 -6.31 5.57
CA THR A 95 3.40 -6.42 6.52
C THR A 95 3.56 -5.14 7.35
N ALA A 96 3.49 -3.96 6.73
CA ALA A 96 3.52 -2.69 7.46
C ALA A 96 2.36 -2.59 8.47
N SER A 97 1.15 -2.99 8.09
CA SER A 97 -0.01 -2.93 8.99
C SER A 97 0.12 -3.85 10.20
N LEU A 98 0.68 -5.04 10.00
CA LEU A 98 0.95 -5.99 11.08
C LEU A 98 2.01 -5.42 12.03
N LEU A 99 3.07 -4.83 11.48
CA LEU A 99 4.13 -4.20 12.27
C LEU A 99 3.58 -3.03 13.09
N ILE A 100 2.73 -2.18 12.50
CA ILE A 100 2.07 -1.08 13.22
C ILE A 100 1.21 -1.62 14.36
N ARG A 101 0.37 -2.63 14.11
CA ARG A 101 -0.45 -3.28 15.15
C ARG A 101 0.40 -3.86 16.28
N TRP A 102 1.55 -4.42 15.93
CA TRP A 102 2.52 -4.93 16.89
C TRP A 102 3.16 -3.83 17.75
N MET A 103 3.56 -2.70 17.14
CA MET A 103 4.05 -1.52 17.87
C MET A 103 3.01 -0.93 18.81
N ILE A 104 1.75 -1.03 18.42
CA ILE A 104 0.59 -0.55 19.13
C ILE A 104 0.20 -1.51 20.29
N GLY A 105 0.62 -2.78 20.24
CA GLY A 105 0.31 -3.79 21.26
C GLY A 105 -1.10 -4.39 21.15
N ASP A 106 -1.78 -4.14 20.03
CA ASP A 106 -3.11 -4.68 19.74
C ASP A 106 -2.98 -6.02 19.02
N ILE A 107 -2.82 -7.10 19.79
CA ILE A 107 -2.88 -8.47 19.31
C ILE A 107 -4.34 -8.92 19.43
N GLN A 108 -5.11 -8.74 18.36
CA GLN A 108 -6.36 -9.48 18.12
C GLN A 108 -6.21 -10.31 16.85
#